data_AF-A0A1Y5Y0H3-F1
#
_entry.id   AF-A0A1Y5Y0H3-F1
#
_cell.length_a   1.000
_cell.length_b   1.000
_cell.length_c   1.000
_cell.angle_alpha   90.00
_cell.angle_beta   90.00
_cell.angle_gamma   90.00
#
_symmetry.space_group_name_H-M   'P 1'
#
loop_
_entity.id
_entity.type
_entity.pdbx_description
1 polymer ?
#
loop_
_entity_poly.entity_id
_entity_poly.type
_entity_poly.pdbx_seq_one_letter_code
_entity_poly.pdbx_strand_id
1 'polypeptide(L)'
;MEVCRVLGLISGTSVDAIDAALAELRLTGDVIELAPGGHTEVGYPPDLRDELLAAGSCNPEQMCRLDTRIGQSFANAAATAIRELGQADVIASLGQTVYHWVEDGICRGTLQLGQPAWIAEKTGLPVISDLRARDVAAGGHGAPLAGLFDRLWLQDDVALNIGGIANITLPSDNFDRVGTFPGTRALSDGSERARGHMRNADERARAGYDSGARNQATDDDGSRNQATDNSGGRNQATGDTDPRNRAAFDTGPHNQATDNSDLHNRAMGNTGPHNQATGNTGPRNRAAFDTGPGNALLDAAAEMLTGQRFDKGGALALAGTVRKDLLDLLLEDPYYRLPAPKSTGKEHFNIGYLKAALAQVPEVTGPDLMATLVELTAVTIADACAGHRVVASGGGVRNPALMAALARHLDIVTSDALGIPSDAKEAYLTALLGFLTWHGIAADPRTGADGPRLLGSITPGRDPLRMPAPATTTVRQLRVVATLGGSLARS
;
A
#
# COMPACT_ATOMS: atom_id res chain seq x y z
N MET A 1 4.63 6.58 -27.41
CA MET A 1 3.17 6.57 -27.62
C MET A 1 2.68 8.00 -27.71
N GLU A 2 1.46 8.23 -28.19
CA GLU A 2 0.83 9.56 -28.05
C GLU A 2 0.59 9.88 -26.57
N VAL A 3 0.43 11.17 -26.25
CA VAL A 3 0.12 11.61 -24.89
C VAL A 3 -1.31 11.17 -24.57
N CYS A 4 -1.51 10.59 -23.39
CA CYS A 4 -2.82 10.26 -22.85
C CYS A 4 -3.03 11.07 -21.56
N ARG A 5 -4.16 11.79 -21.49
CA ARG A 5 -4.57 12.54 -20.33
C ARG A 5 -5.48 11.69 -19.47
N VAL A 6 -5.03 11.39 -18.25
CA VAL A 6 -5.77 10.55 -17.31
C VAL A 6 -6.14 11.38 -16.09
N LEU A 7 -7.43 11.42 -15.77
CA LEU A 7 -7.92 11.97 -14.52
C LEU A 7 -8.00 10.85 -13.47
N GLY A 8 -7.15 10.91 -12.45
CA GLY A 8 -7.20 10.00 -11.30
C GLY A 8 -8.12 10.55 -10.21
N LEU A 9 -8.98 9.69 -9.66
CA LEU A 9 -9.94 10.00 -8.59
C LEU A 9 -9.79 9.00 -7.44
N ILE A 10 -9.71 9.49 -6.21
CA ILE A 10 -9.60 8.66 -5.02
C ILE A 10 -10.27 9.36 -3.83
N SER A 11 -10.83 8.58 -2.91
CA SER A 11 -11.13 9.06 -1.57
C SER A 11 -10.36 8.23 -0.55
N GLY A 12 -9.52 8.90 0.24
CA GLY A 12 -8.72 8.29 1.28
C GLY A 12 -9.53 7.76 2.47
N THR A 13 -8.86 7.10 3.41
CA THR A 13 -9.50 6.54 4.62
C THR A 13 -9.94 7.61 5.64
N SER A 14 -9.55 8.86 5.45
CA SER A 14 -10.06 10.00 6.23
C SER A 14 -11.52 10.32 5.89
N VAL A 15 -11.99 9.92 4.71
CA VAL A 15 -13.37 10.14 4.22
C VAL A 15 -13.78 11.62 4.27
N ASP A 16 -12.82 12.53 4.11
CA ASP A 16 -13.08 13.97 4.20
C ASP A 16 -13.44 14.54 2.82
N ALA A 17 -12.80 14.04 1.75
CA ALA A 17 -13.03 14.51 0.39
C ALA A 17 -12.61 13.49 -0.67
N ILE A 18 -12.91 13.83 -1.93
CA ILE A 18 -12.47 13.14 -3.13
C ILE A 18 -11.34 13.95 -3.77
N ASP A 19 -10.15 13.37 -3.81
CA ASP A 19 -8.98 13.92 -4.47
C ASP A 19 -9.04 13.60 -5.96
N ALA A 20 -8.75 14.61 -6.77
CA ALA A 20 -8.71 14.51 -8.22
C ALA A 20 -7.41 15.10 -8.78
N ALA A 21 -6.71 14.36 -9.63
CA ALA A 21 -5.49 14.83 -10.28
C ALA A 21 -5.49 14.52 -11.77
N LEU A 22 -5.26 15.54 -12.59
CA LEU A 22 -5.08 15.37 -14.02
C LEU A 22 -3.60 15.12 -14.30
N ALA A 23 -3.29 14.02 -14.99
CA ALA A 23 -1.94 13.67 -15.40
C ALA A 23 -1.89 13.55 -16.93
N GLU A 24 -0.89 14.19 -17.54
CA GLU A 24 -0.52 13.85 -18.92
C GLU A 24 0.57 12.79 -18.87
N LEU A 25 0.33 11.64 -19.50
CA LEU A 25 1.28 10.52 -19.51
C LEU A 25 1.68 10.14 -20.93
N ARG A 26 2.95 9.76 -21.08
CA ARG A 26 3.48 9.22 -22.34
C ARG A 26 4.47 8.10 -22.06
N LEU A 27 4.30 6.96 -22.73
CA LEU A 27 5.30 5.90 -22.75
C LEU A 27 6.32 6.15 -23.88
N THR A 28 7.59 6.30 -23.52
CA THR A 28 8.74 6.46 -24.43
C THR A 28 9.76 5.36 -24.12
N GLY A 29 9.86 4.34 -24.99
CA GLY A 29 10.67 3.15 -24.70
C GLY A 29 10.06 2.35 -23.54
N ASP A 30 10.82 2.18 -22.46
CA ASP A 30 10.41 1.57 -21.18
C ASP A 30 10.16 2.59 -20.06
N VAL A 31 10.14 3.89 -20.38
CA VAL A 31 9.95 4.98 -19.42
C VAL A 31 8.59 5.65 -19.64
N ILE A 32 7.79 5.74 -18.57
CA ILE A 32 6.62 6.61 -18.54
C ILE A 32 7.08 8.01 -18.13
N GLU A 33 6.76 9.00 -18.94
CA GLU A 33 6.86 10.41 -18.58
C GLU A 33 5.49 10.87 -18.07
N LEU A 34 5.45 11.48 -16.88
CA LEU A 34 4.25 12.03 -16.27
C LEU A 34 4.45 13.54 -16.05
N ALA A 35 3.59 14.34 -16.67
CA ALA A 35 3.46 15.76 -16.39
C ALA A 35 2.21 16.02 -15.53
N PRO A 36 2.37 16.59 -14.31
CA PRO A 36 1.24 16.99 -13.47
C PRO A 36 0.42 18.12 -14.13
N GLY A 37 -0.84 17.84 -14.48
CA GLY A 37 -1.78 18.80 -15.04
C GLY A 37 -2.59 19.60 -14.00
N GLY A 38 -2.24 19.46 -12.72
CA GLY A 38 -2.96 20.04 -11.58
C GLY A 38 -3.80 19.03 -10.81
N HIS A 39 -4.25 19.45 -9.63
CA HIS A 39 -5.10 18.66 -8.73
C HIS A 39 -6.13 19.56 -8.04
N THR A 40 -7.23 18.95 -7.59
CA THR A 40 -8.30 19.60 -6.83
C THR A 40 -8.90 18.59 -5.86
N GLU A 41 -9.57 19.08 -4.83
CA GLU A 41 -10.21 18.28 -3.79
C GLU A 41 -11.67 18.70 -3.69
N VAL A 42 -12.58 17.72 -3.65
CA VAL A 42 -14.02 17.97 -3.56
C VAL A 42 -14.59 17.24 -2.35
N GLY A 43 -14.99 18.02 -1.33
CA GLY A 43 -15.56 17.49 -0.09
C GLY A 43 -16.85 16.69 -0.30
N TYR A 44 -17.07 15.69 0.55
CA TYR A 44 -18.35 14.98 0.58
C TYR A 44 -19.47 15.85 1.14
N PRO A 45 -20.73 15.61 0.73
CA PRO A 45 -21.90 16.08 1.48
C PRO A 45 -21.79 15.62 2.94
N PRO A 46 -22.03 16.51 3.94
CA PRO A 46 -21.80 16.18 5.35
C PRO A 46 -22.54 14.93 5.84
N ASP A 47 -23.76 14.73 5.37
CA ASP A 47 -24.60 13.58 5.72
C ASP A 47 -24.08 12.25 5.11
N LEU A 48 -23.44 12.31 3.94
CA LEU A 48 -22.83 11.14 3.31
C LEU A 48 -21.56 10.69 4.04
N ARG A 49 -20.80 11.63 4.62
CA ARG A 49 -19.61 11.31 5.41
C ARG A 49 -19.97 10.49 6.65
N ASP A 50 -21.05 10.85 7.34
CA ASP A 50 -21.52 10.11 8.51
C ASP A 50 -22.01 8.71 8.13
N GLU A 51 -22.69 8.56 6.98
CA GLU A 51 -23.09 7.25 6.44
C GLU A 51 -21.87 6.37 6.10
N LEU A 52 -20.82 6.94 5.52
CA LEU A 52 -19.58 6.25 5.20
C LEU A 52 -18.87 5.71 6.46
N LEU A 53 -18.85 6.49 7.53
CA LEU A 53 -18.29 6.05 8.82
C LEU A 53 -19.09 4.90 9.45
N ALA A 54 -20.38 4.78 9.11
CA ALA A 54 -21.27 3.71 9.56
C ALA A 54 -21.36 2.51 8.59
N ALA A 55 -20.57 2.48 7.52
CA ALA A 55 -20.74 1.53 6.41
C ALA A 55 -20.52 0.05 6.79
N GLY A 56 -19.81 -0.24 7.89
CA GLY A 56 -19.45 -1.60 8.31
C GLY A 56 -20.63 -2.52 8.67
N SER A 57 -21.82 -1.95 8.89
CA SER A 57 -23.04 -2.70 9.26
C SER A 57 -24.19 -2.53 8.26
N CYS A 58 -23.91 -2.09 7.04
CA CYS A 58 -24.95 -1.86 6.04
C CYS A 58 -25.58 -3.17 5.53
N ASN A 59 -26.91 -3.18 5.42
CA ASN A 59 -27.64 -4.18 4.65
C ASN A 59 -27.54 -3.89 3.12
N PRO A 60 -28.00 -4.79 2.23
CA PRO A 60 -27.89 -4.58 0.78
C PRO A 60 -28.55 -3.31 0.25
N GLU A 61 -29.69 -2.89 0.82
CA GLU A 61 -30.35 -1.64 0.43
C GLU A 61 -29.49 -0.42 0.79
N GLN A 62 -28.97 -0.38 2.02
CA GLN A 62 -28.10 0.67 2.50
C GLN A 62 -26.81 0.73 1.69
N MET A 63 -26.21 -0.42 1.38
CA MET A 63 -25.01 -0.52 0.55
C MET A 63 -25.24 0.02 -0.86
N CYS A 64 -26.37 -0.32 -1.48
CA CYS A 64 -26.75 0.19 -2.81
C CYS A 64 -26.95 1.72 -2.82
N ARG A 65 -27.62 2.25 -1.79
CA ARG A 65 -27.79 3.70 -1.62
C ARG A 65 -26.45 4.39 -1.43
N LEU A 66 -25.58 3.83 -0.60
CA LEU A 66 -24.25 4.37 -0.32
C LEU A 66 -23.38 4.37 -1.58
N ASP A 67 -23.31 3.25 -2.30
CA ASP A 67 -22.58 3.13 -3.58
C ASP A 67 -23.03 4.16 -4.62
N THR A 68 -24.35 4.36 -4.71
CA THR A 68 -24.96 5.35 -5.59
C THR A 68 -24.54 6.78 -5.22
N ARG A 69 -24.66 7.16 -3.94
CA ARG A 69 -24.33 8.50 -3.48
C ARG A 69 -22.84 8.83 -3.59
N ILE A 70 -21.98 7.86 -3.32
CA ILE A 70 -20.54 7.98 -3.53
C ILE A 70 -20.27 8.15 -5.03
N GLY A 71 -20.88 7.32 -5.89
CA GLY A 71 -20.71 7.40 -7.34
C GLY A 71 -21.12 8.77 -7.89
N GLN A 72 -22.24 9.33 -7.42
CA GLN A 72 -22.69 10.68 -7.76
C GLN A 72 -21.70 11.76 -7.29
N SER A 73 -21.11 11.59 -6.10
CA SER A 73 -20.10 12.51 -5.55
C SER A 73 -18.80 12.46 -6.37
N PHE A 74 -18.32 11.26 -6.74
CA PHE A 74 -17.18 11.08 -7.65
C PHE A 74 -17.46 11.65 -9.04
N ALA A 75 -18.69 11.51 -9.55
CA ALA A 75 -19.08 12.10 -10.82
C ALA A 75 -19.07 13.64 -10.77
N ASN A 76 -19.49 14.23 -9.64
CA ASN A 76 -19.37 15.67 -9.39
C ASN A 76 -17.91 16.09 -9.33
N ALA A 77 -17.07 15.38 -8.58
CA ALA A 77 -15.64 15.64 -8.47
C ALA A 77 -14.94 15.58 -9.84
N ALA A 78 -15.24 14.56 -10.64
CA ALA A 78 -14.72 14.40 -11.98
C ALA A 78 -15.10 15.59 -12.89
N ALA A 79 -16.38 15.98 -12.90
CA ALA A 79 -16.85 17.10 -13.71
C ALA A 79 -16.22 18.44 -13.26
N THR A 80 -16.05 18.65 -11.96
CA THR A 80 -15.35 19.81 -11.40
C THR A 80 -13.89 19.83 -11.83
N ALA A 81 -13.17 18.71 -11.66
CA ALA A 81 -11.78 18.59 -12.06
C ALA A 81 -11.57 18.80 -13.57
N ILE A 82 -12.45 18.26 -14.43
CA ILE A 82 -12.36 18.49 -15.89
C ILE A 82 -12.55 19.97 -16.23
N ARG A 83 -13.47 20.65 -15.54
CA ARG A 83 -13.71 22.09 -15.73
C ARG A 83 -12.52 22.94 -15.26
N GLU A 84 -11.88 22.56 -14.16
CA GLU A 84 -10.82 23.34 -13.51
C GLU A 84 -9.43 23.06 -14.08
N LEU A 85 -9.12 21.79 -14.35
CA LEU A 85 -7.79 21.30 -14.70
C LEU A 85 -7.62 21.05 -16.20
N GLY A 86 -8.72 20.78 -16.91
CA GLY A 86 -8.72 20.53 -18.35
C GLY A 86 -9.28 19.16 -18.75
N GLN A 87 -9.28 18.90 -20.06
CA GLN A 87 -9.87 17.70 -20.64
C GLN A 87 -9.03 16.44 -20.34
N ALA A 88 -9.72 15.33 -20.04
CA ALA A 88 -9.14 14.00 -19.91
C ALA A 88 -9.63 13.09 -21.05
N ASP A 89 -8.82 12.08 -21.40
CA ASP A 89 -9.20 11.05 -22.38
C ASP A 89 -9.86 9.85 -21.69
N VAL A 90 -9.43 9.56 -20.46
CA VAL A 90 -9.94 8.47 -19.62
C VAL A 90 -9.88 8.89 -18.16
N ILE A 91 -10.82 8.37 -17.37
CA ILE A 91 -10.86 8.56 -15.92
C ILE A 91 -10.45 7.26 -15.24
N ALA A 92 -9.63 7.34 -14.21
CA ALA A 92 -9.34 6.24 -13.31
C ALA A 92 -9.89 6.56 -11.93
N SER A 93 -10.74 5.69 -11.38
CA SER A 93 -11.37 5.87 -10.07
C SER A 93 -11.03 4.70 -9.17
N LEU A 94 -10.33 4.97 -8.07
CA LEU A 94 -10.14 3.97 -7.02
C LEU A 94 -11.44 3.74 -6.24
N GLY A 95 -12.30 4.76 -6.15
CA GLY A 95 -13.49 4.77 -5.31
C GLY A 95 -13.16 4.98 -3.84
N GLN A 96 -14.13 4.66 -2.98
CA GLN A 96 -14.01 4.70 -1.52
C GLN A 96 -13.98 3.28 -0.99
N THR A 97 -12.88 2.87 -0.34
CA THR A 97 -12.82 1.58 0.35
C THR A 97 -13.79 1.60 1.53
N VAL A 98 -14.68 0.59 1.60
CA VAL A 98 -15.59 0.38 2.75
C VAL A 98 -15.30 -0.92 3.49
N TYR A 99 -14.73 -1.91 2.81
CA TYR A 99 -14.35 -3.17 3.45
C TYR A 99 -13.15 -3.82 2.77
N HIS A 100 -12.31 -4.45 3.58
CA HIS A 100 -11.18 -5.23 3.13
C HIS A 100 -11.16 -6.52 3.95
N TRP A 101 -11.56 -7.63 3.32
CA TRP A 101 -11.76 -8.90 4.01
C TRP A 101 -10.44 -9.65 4.07
N VAL A 102 -9.78 -9.54 5.22
CA VAL A 102 -8.57 -10.31 5.54
C VAL A 102 -8.93 -11.33 6.60
N GLU A 103 -8.65 -12.59 6.32
CA GLU A 103 -8.89 -13.72 7.21
C GLU A 103 -7.67 -14.63 7.13
N ASP A 104 -7.12 -15.01 8.29
CA ASP A 104 -5.90 -15.82 8.40
C ASP A 104 -4.68 -15.23 7.67
N GLY A 105 -4.58 -13.90 7.64
CA GLY A 105 -3.51 -13.18 6.94
C GLY A 105 -3.64 -13.22 5.41
N ILE A 106 -4.74 -13.76 4.87
CA ILE A 106 -5.04 -13.82 3.45
C ILE A 106 -6.13 -12.81 3.13
N CYS A 107 -5.89 -11.93 2.16
CA CYS A 107 -6.95 -11.09 1.62
C CYS A 107 -7.89 -11.95 0.76
N ARG A 108 -9.12 -12.14 1.23
CA ARG A 108 -10.19 -12.92 0.58
C ARG A 108 -11.00 -12.06 -0.38
N GLY A 109 -11.06 -10.76 -0.15
CA GLY A 109 -11.84 -9.84 -0.94
C GLY A 109 -11.66 -8.39 -0.52
N THR A 110 -12.07 -7.49 -1.39
CA THR A 110 -12.06 -6.05 -1.10
C THR A 110 -13.28 -5.39 -1.74
N LEU A 111 -13.81 -4.36 -1.09
CA LEU A 111 -14.97 -3.63 -1.53
C LEU A 111 -14.67 -2.13 -1.55
N GLN A 112 -14.61 -1.59 -2.77
CA GLN A 112 -14.63 -0.16 -3.03
C GLN A 112 -16.00 0.20 -3.58
N LEU A 113 -16.60 1.25 -3.03
CA LEU A 113 -17.85 1.82 -3.52
C LEU A 113 -17.59 3.09 -4.32
N GLY A 114 -18.60 3.49 -5.09
CA GLY A 114 -18.53 4.62 -6.01
C GLY A 114 -18.77 4.15 -7.43
N GLN A 115 -19.99 3.70 -7.71
CA GLN A 115 -20.38 3.12 -9.00
C GLN A 115 -19.87 3.96 -10.20
N PRO A 116 -18.96 3.41 -11.03
CA PRO A 116 -18.32 4.14 -12.14
C PRO A 116 -19.30 4.60 -13.21
N ALA A 117 -20.46 3.96 -13.36
CA ALA A 117 -21.49 4.38 -14.31
C ALA A 117 -21.94 5.84 -14.09
N TRP A 118 -22.00 6.33 -12.84
CA TRP A 118 -22.34 7.74 -12.58
C TRP A 118 -21.29 8.69 -13.13
N ILE A 119 -20.01 8.31 -13.04
CA ILE A 119 -18.89 9.10 -13.56
C ILE A 119 -18.93 9.09 -15.09
N ALA A 120 -19.13 7.91 -15.70
CA ALA A 120 -19.22 7.74 -17.14
C ALA A 120 -20.39 8.53 -17.75
N GLU A 121 -21.59 8.42 -17.17
CA GLU A 121 -22.78 9.16 -17.65
C GLU A 121 -22.61 10.67 -17.52
N LYS A 122 -22.00 11.14 -16.43
CA LYS A 122 -21.83 12.58 -16.19
C LYS A 122 -20.76 13.22 -17.07
N THR A 123 -19.65 12.51 -17.32
CA THR A 123 -18.50 13.05 -18.05
C THR A 123 -18.50 12.66 -19.53
N GLY A 124 -19.17 11.57 -19.88
CA GLY A 124 -19.12 10.93 -21.19
C GLY A 124 -17.83 10.13 -21.45
N LEU A 125 -16.89 10.11 -20.51
CA LEU A 125 -15.58 9.48 -20.67
C LEU A 125 -15.58 8.02 -20.20
N PRO A 126 -14.72 7.16 -20.78
CA PRO A 126 -14.49 5.82 -20.23
C PRO A 126 -13.88 5.92 -18.82
N VAL A 127 -14.28 5.00 -17.95
CA VAL A 127 -13.84 4.95 -16.55
C VAL A 127 -13.19 3.61 -16.25
N ILE A 128 -11.96 3.64 -15.76
CA ILE A 128 -11.27 2.49 -15.19
C ILE A 128 -11.49 2.51 -13.68
N SER A 129 -12.10 1.47 -13.13
CA SER A 129 -12.41 1.36 -11.71
C SER A 129 -11.93 0.04 -11.12
N ASP A 130 -12.21 -0.25 -9.85
CA ASP A 130 -11.98 -1.57 -9.23
C ASP A 130 -10.50 -2.03 -9.29
N LEU A 131 -9.58 -1.09 -9.07
CA LEU A 131 -8.15 -1.28 -9.27
C LEU A 131 -7.52 -2.32 -8.32
N ARG A 132 -8.21 -2.73 -7.25
CA ARG A 132 -7.70 -3.68 -6.24
C ARG A 132 -8.14 -5.12 -6.47
N ALA A 133 -9.37 -5.37 -6.91
CA ALA A 133 -9.96 -6.70 -6.87
C ALA A 133 -9.19 -7.73 -7.71
N ARG A 134 -8.67 -7.33 -8.88
CA ARG A 134 -7.89 -8.25 -9.73
C ARG A 134 -6.55 -8.65 -9.13
N ASP A 135 -5.97 -7.80 -8.28
CA ASP A 135 -4.77 -8.12 -7.50
C ASP A 135 -5.10 -9.14 -6.41
N VAL A 136 -6.19 -8.93 -5.66
CA VAL A 136 -6.70 -9.85 -4.63
C VAL A 136 -7.06 -11.21 -5.21
N ALA A 137 -7.76 -11.24 -6.34
CA ALA A 137 -8.14 -12.47 -7.03
C ALA A 137 -6.92 -13.31 -7.48
N ALA A 138 -5.75 -12.70 -7.57
CA ALA A 138 -4.50 -13.38 -7.91
C ALA A 138 -3.62 -13.71 -6.68
N GLY A 139 -4.18 -13.63 -5.47
CA GLY A 139 -3.50 -13.93 -4.22
C GLY A 139 -2.74 -12.75 -3.61
N GLY A 140 -2.87 -11.54 -4.16
CA GLY A 140 -2.34 -10.34 -3.55
C GLY A 140 -3.21 -9.81 -2.43
N HIS A 141 -2.69 -8.83 -1.70
CA HIS A 141 -3.45 -8.11 -0.69
C HIS A 141 -4.29 -6.96 -1.28
N GLY A 142 -4.10 -6.57 -2.54
CA GLY A 142 -4.78 -5.41 -3.13
C GLY A 142 -4.36 -4.05 -2.55
N ALA A 143 -3.40 -4.03 -1.61
CA ALA A 143 -2.86 -2.86 -0.95
C ALA A 143 -1.47 -3.15 -0.33
N PRO A 144 -0.61 -2.14 -0.16
CA PRO A 144 -0.70 -0.80 -0.76
C PRO A 144 -0.41 -0.86 -2.27
N LEU A 145 -1.14 -0.07 -3.07
CA LEU A 145 -0.83 0.07 -4.50
C LEU A 145 0.27 1.10 -4.79
N ALA A 146 0.55 1.98 -3.82
CA ALA A 146 1.54 3.05 -3.91
C ALA A 146 2.96 2.54 -4.18
N GLY A 147 3.29 1.32 -3.73
CA GLY A 147 4.58 0.69 -3.98
C GLY A 147 4.92 0.52 -5.46
N LEU A 148 3.94 0.52 -6.38
CA LEU A 148 4.22 0.59 -7.82
C LEU A 148 4.76 1.96 -8.22
N PHE A 149 4.04 3.02 -7.84
CA PHE A 149 4.38 4.39 -8.20
C PHE A 149 5.73 4.78 -7.63
N ASP A 150 5.94 4.49 -6.34
CA ASP A 150 7.16 4.81 -5.62
C ASP A 150 8.39 4.13 -6.23
N ARG A 151 8.32 2.83 -6.54
CA ARG A 151 9.45 2.12 -7.14
C ARG A 151 9.76 2.57 -8.57
N LEU A 152 8.73 2.88 -9.36
CA LEU A 152 8.94 3.38 -10.72
C LEU A 152 9.56 4.78 -10.69
N TRP A 153 9.14 5.62 -9.74
CA TRP A 153 9.54 7.02 -9.65
C TRP A 153 10.89 7.23 -8.98
N LEU A 154 11.05 6.67 -7.77
CA LEU A 154 12.11 7.04 -6.85
C LEU A 154 13.36 6.16 -6.98
N GLN A 155 13.17 4.91 -7.45
CA GLN A 155 14.23 3.92 -7.68
C GLN A 155 15.13 3.67 -6.45
N ASP A 156 16.08 4.56 -6.21
CA ASP A 156 17.14 4.52 -5.19
C ASP A 156 16.77 5.25 -3.88
N ASP A 157 15.71 6.08 -3.89
CA ASP A 157 15.24 6.81 -2.70
C ASP A 157 14.12 6.05 -1.95
N VAL A 158 14.06 6.25 -0.63
CA VAL A 158 12.97 5.71 0.21
C VAL A 158 11.73 6.60 0.05
N ALA A 159 10.58 6.01 -0.26
CA ALA A 159 9.32 6.71 -0.18
C ALA A 159 8.81 6.69 1.26
N LEU A 160 8.46 7.83 1.83
CA LEU A 160 7.87 7.94 3.17
C LEU A 160 6.48 8.57 3.06
N ASN A 161 5.45 7.89 3.57
CA ASN A 161 4.12 8.48 3.74
C ASN A 161 3.84 8.74 5.23
N ILE A 162 3.55 9.99 5.58
CA ILE A 162 3.29 10.43 6.95
C ILE A 162 1.78 10.66 7.14
N GLY A 163 1.05 9.56 7.34
CA GLY A 163 -0.37 9.56 7.71
C GLY A 163 -0.56 9.54 9.23
N GLY A 164 -1.65 8.93 9.71
CA GLY A 164 -1.78 8.61 11.14
C GLY A 164 -0.68 7.63 11.59
N ILE A 165 -0.47 6.59 10.79
CA ILE A 165 0.71 5.72 10.85
C ILE A 165 1.67 6.13 9.74
N ALA A 166 2.96 6.13 10.05
CA ALA A 166 4.01 6.36 9.07
C ALA A 166 4.41 5.03 8.43
N ASN A 167 4.52 5.04 7.10
CA ASN A 167 4.98 3.87 6.36
C ASN A 167 6.03 4.26 5.33
N ILE A 168 6.93 3.32 5.06
CA ILE A 168 7.99 3.51 4.08
C ILE A 168 7.93 2.45 2.98
N THR A 169 8.42 2.81 1.80
CA THR A 169 8.80 1.89 0.73
C THR A 169 10.30 2.05 0.48
N LEU A 170 11.06 1.00 0.74
CA LEU A 170 12.50 0.96 0.49
C LEU A 170 12.81 0.92 -1.01
N PRO A 171 13.98 1.44 -1.40
CA PRO A 171 14.53 1.33 -2.75
C PRO A 171 14.54 -0.10 -3.27
N SER A 172 14.49 -0.22 -4.58
CA SER A 172 14.53 -1.53 -5.24
C SER A 172 15.98 -2.03 -5.30
N ASP A 173 16.49 -2.65 -4.24
CA ASP A 173 17.80 -3.34 -4.30
C ASP A 173 17.72 -4.56 -5.24
N ASN A 174 17.91 -4.34 -6.55
CA ASN A 174 18.23 -5.38 -7.53
C ASN A 174 17.31 -6.63 -7.57
N PHE A 175 16.00 -6.44 -7.36
CA PHE A 175 15.02 -7.53 -7.43
C PHE A 175 14.37 -7.64 -8.82
N ASP A 176 14.84 -8.64 -9.58
CA ASP A 176 14.41 -9.06 -10.93
C ASP A 176 13.29 -8.25 -11.62
N ARG A 177 13.75 -7.57 -12.68
CA ARG A 177 13.07 -7.02 -13.85
C ARG A 177 11.64 -7.52 -14.05
N VAL A 178 10.68 -6.59 -13.99
CA VAL A 178 9.25 -6.80 -14.28
C VAL A 178 9.12 -7.46 -15.67
N GLY A 179 8.48 -8.62 -15.73
CA GLY A 179 8.35 -9.45 -16.94
C GLY A 179 7.03 -9.23 -17.67
N THR A 180 7.06 -9.34 -18.99
CA THR A 180 5.91 -9.36 -19.90
C THR A 180 4.97 -10.55 -19.64
N PHE A 181 3.70 -10.42 -20.07
CA PHE A 181 2.67 -11.46 -19.99
C PHE A 181 3.20 -12.87 -20.32
N PRO A 182 2.89 -13.89 -19.49
CA PRO A 182 3.05 -15.27 -19.92
C PRO A 182 1.98 -15.56 -20.97
N GLY A 183 2.31 -15.40 -22.26
CA GLY A 183 1.36 -15.70 -23.34
C GLY A 183 1.80 -15.38 -24.77
N THR A 184 2.73 -14.45 -25.00
CA THR A 184 3.22 -14.15 -26.36
C THR A 184 4.40 -15.03 -26.74
N ARG A 185 4.14 -16.33 -27.01
CA ARG A 185 5.03 -17.11 -27.87
C ARG A 185 4.76 -16.69 -29.31
N ALA A 186 5.74 -16.05 -29.93
CA ALA A 186 5.83 -16.02 -31.38
C ALA A 186 5.81 -17.48 -31.88
N LEU A 187 4.90 -17.78 -32.78
CA LEU A 187 4.90 -19.03 -33.53
C LEU A 187 6.16 -19.04 -34.39
N SER A 188 7.15 -19.84 -34.01
CA SER A 188 8.14 -20.35 -34.93
C SER A 188 8.04 -21.87 -34.93
N ASP A 189 7.98 -22.43 -36.12
CA ASP A 189 7.96 -23.86 -36.42
C ASP A 189 9.16 -24.62 -35.80
N GLY A 190 9.05 -25.95 -35.79
CA GLY A 190 10.19 -26.82 -35.49
C GLY A 190 9.82 -28.03 -34.64
N SER A 191 9.31 -29.06 -35.29
CA SER A 191 9.12 -30.42 -34.77
C SER A 191 10.40 -31.04 -34.21
N GLU A 192 10.32 -31.78 -33.09
CA GLU A 192 10.89 -33.14 -32.98
C GLU A 192 10.50 -33.88 -31.69
N ARG A 193 10.62 -35.21 -31.76
CA ARG A 193 9.90 -36.23 -30.98
C ARG A 193 10.69 -36.79 -29.79
N ALA A 194 9.93 -37.16 -28.75
CA ALA A 194 9.97 -38.39 -27.92
C ALA A 194 11.29 -38.92 -27.31
N ARG A 195 11.24 -39.25 -26.00
CA ARG A 195 11.31 -40.63 -25.44
C ARG A 195 11.29 -40.58 -23.90
N GLY A 196 10.48 -41.44 -23.29
CA GLY A 196 10.39 -41.60 -21.83
C GLY A 196 11.32 -42.67 -21.24
N HIS A 197 11.32 -42.78 -19.91
CA HIS A 197 11.53 -44.01 -19.15
C HIS A 197 10.95 -43.85 -17.73
N MET A 198 10.47 -44.97 -17.18
CA MET A 198 9.62 -45.08 -16.00
C MET A 198 10.37 -45.89 -14.91
N ARG A 199 10.00 -45.63 -13.64
CA ARG A 199 10.19 -46.43 -12.39
C ARG A 199 11.45 -46.17 -11.56
N ASN A 200 11.30 -45.70 -10.33
CA ASN A 200 10.99 -46.54 -9.16
C ASN A 200 10.28 -45.73 -8.06
N ALA A 201 9.46 -46.45 -7.28
CA ALA A 201 8.65 -45.97 -6.16
C ALA A 201 9.43 -46.02 -4.83
N ASP A 202 8.76 -45.59 -3.76
CA ASP A 202 9.11 -45.66 -2.33
C ASP A 202 9.92 -44.44 -1.83
N GLU A 203 9.51 -43.65 -0.83
CA GLU A 203 8.47 -43.77 0.21
C GLU A 203 7.72 -42.43 0.35
N ARG A 204 6.38 -42.47 0.42
CA ARG A 204 5.54 -41.30 0.66
C ARG A 204 5.08 -41.33 2.12
N ALA A 205 5.86 -40.74 3.03
CA ALA A 205 5.36 -40.42 4.35
C ALA A 205 4.49 -39.15 4.26
N ARG A 206 3.18 -39.32 4.09
CA ARG A 206 2.19 -38.26 4.33
C ARG A 206 1.72 -38.42 5.77
N ALA A 207 2.29 -37.68 6.71
CA ALA A 207 1.68 -37.50 8.02
C ALA A 207 0.62 -36.40 7.90
N GLY A 208 -0.61 -36.80 7.54
CA GLY A 208 -1.78 -35.94 7.67
C GLY A 208 -2.24 -36.00 9.11
N TYR A 209 -2.14 -34.89 9.84
CA TYR A 209 -2.51 -34.69 11.26
C TYR A 209 -1.53 -35.25 12.30
N ASP A 210 -0.93 -34.33 13.07
CA ASP A 210 -0.31 -34.61 14.36
C ASP A 210 -0.95 -33.68 15.43
N SER A 211 -1.53 -34.30 16.46
CA SER A 211 -2.31 -33.63 17.52
C SER A 211 -1.69 -33.77 18.91
N GLY A 212 -0.38 -34.05 18.98
CA GLY A 212 0.36 -34.12 20.24
C GLY A 212 0.37 -32.81 21.02
N ALA A 213 0.20 -32.86 22.35
CA ALA A 213 0.08 -31.67 23.21
C ALA A 213 1.38 -30.82 23.31
N ARG A 214 2.54 -31.36 22.90
CA ARG A 214 3.84 -30.68 22.81
C ARG A 214 4.74 -31.43 21.82
N ASN A 215 4.99 -30.88 20.64
CA ASN A 215 5.93 -31.44 19.68
C ASN A 215 7.04 -30.42 19.31
N GLN A 216 8.28 -30.91 19.26
CA GLN A 216 9.42 -30.20 18.71
C GLN A 216 9.79 -30.90 17.38
N ALA A 217 9.65 -30.20 16.26
CA ALA A 217 10.23 -30.64 14.99
C ALA A 217 11.57 -29.92 14.85
N THR A 218 12.65 -30.61 15.19
CA THR A 218 14.03 -30.11 15.05
C THR A 218 14.73 -30.88 13.95
N ASP A 219 15.31 -30.14 12.99
CA ASP A 219 16.22 -30.60 11.94
C ASP A 219 15.78 -31.86 11.18
N ASP A 220 15.06 -31.68 10.07
CA ASP A 220 14.80 -32.76 9.10
C ASP A 220 15.30 -32.34 7.71
N ASP A 221 16.38 -32.97 7.26
CA ASP A 221 17.08 -32.73 5.99
C ASP A 221 16.48 -33.52 4.80
N GLY A 222 15.27 -34.05 4.96
CA GLY A 222 14.52 -34.77 3.94
C GLY A 222 14.07 -33.92 2.75
N SER A 223 14.43 -34.35 1.54
CA SER A 223 14.28 -33.64 0.24
C SER A 223 12.84 -33.37 -0.30
N ARG A 224 11.81 -33.45 0.56
CA ARG A 224 10.39 -33.10 0.32
C ARG A 224 9.55 -33.42 1.57
N ASN A 225 9.36 -32.46 2.47
CA ASN A 225 8.44 -32.58 3.59
C ASN A 225 7.21 -31.67 3.43
N GLN A 226 6.04 -32.20 3.79
CA GLN A 226 4.77 -31.48 3.88
C GLN A 226 4.27 -31.60 5.32
N ALA A 227 4.55 -30.61 6.17
CA ALA A 227 3.85 -30.45 7.45
C ALA A 227 2.62 -29.57 7.17
N THR A 228 1.46 -30.19 6.99
CA THR A 228 0.25 -29.48 6.57
C THR A 228 -0.54 -28.86 7.71
N ASP A 229 -0.46 -29.39 8.94
CA ASP A 229 -1.21 -28.88 10.10
C ASP A 229 -0.54 -29.30 11.42
N ASN A 230 -0.19 -28.33 12.28
CA ASN A 230 0.19 -28.59 13.67
C ASN A 230 -0.80 -27.89 14.63
N SER A 231 -1.48 -28.66 15.47
CA SER A 231 -2.62 -28.19 16.30
C SER A 231 -2.40 -28.33 17.81
N GLY A 232 -1.18 -28.71 18.22
CA GLY A 232 -0.79 -28.85 19.63
C GLY A 232 -0.71 -27.52 20.39
N GLY A 233 -0.95 -27.59 21.70
CA GLY A 233 -1.10 -26.42 22.58
C GLY A 233 0.14 -25.53 22.76
N ARG A 234 1.35 -26.06 22.46
CA ARG A 234 2.66 -25.40 22.50
C ARG A 234 3.66 -26.14 21.59
N ASN A 235 3.86 -25.65 20.38
CA ASN A 235 4.79 -26.21 19.39
C ASN A 235 5.80 -25.16 18.93
N GLN A 236 7.00 -25.62 18.56
CA GLN A 236 8.07 -24.82 17.98
C GLN A 236 8.50 -25.45 16.66
N ALA A 237 8.53 -24.65 15.60
CA ALA A 237 9.11 -25.02 14.30
C ALA A 237 10.27 -24.07 14.02
N THR A 238 11.49 -24.62 13.99
CA THR A 238 12.75 -23.88 13.81
C THR A 238 13.54 -24.47 12.65
N GLY A 239 13.85 -23.65 11.65
CA GLY A 239 14.83 -23.95 10.59
C GLY A 239 14.33 -24.88 9.48
N ASP A 240 13.98 -24.31 8.33
CA ASP A 240 13.81 -25.06 7.08
C ASP A 240 14.51 -24.34 5.93
N THR A 241 15.46 -25.03 5.29
CA THR A 241 16.28 -24.51 4.20
C THR A 241 16.07 -25.25 2.86
N ASP A 242 15.05 -26.14 2.70
CA ASP A 242 14.79 -26.77 1.39
C ASP A 242 13.87 -25.89 0.50
N PRO A 243 14.29 -25.56 -0.74
CA PRO A 243 13.54 -24.70 -1.67
C PRO A 243 12.18 -25.27 -2.15
N ARG A 244 11.85 -26.50 -1.78
CA ARG A 244 10.58 -27.18 -2.15
C ARG A 244 9.67 -27.44 -0.97
N ASN A 245 10.09 -27.13 0.26
CA ASN A 245 9.25 -27.35 1.42
C ASN A 245 8.15 -26.30 1.53
N ARG A 246 7.00 -26.74 2.07
CA ARG A 246 5.82 -25.91 2.31
C ARG A 246 5.36 -26.19 3.74
N ALA A 247 5.59 -25.26 4.66
CA ALA A 247 4.95 -25.28 5.97
C ALA A 247 3.62 -24.53 5.84
N ALA A 248 2.50 -25.22 6.01
CA ALA A 248 1.19 -24.69 5.61
C ALA A 248 0.43 -24.02 6.75
N PHE A 249 0.44 -24.54 7.98
CA PHE A 249 -0.38 -24.00 9.08
C PHE A 249 0.17 -24.35 10.47
N ASP A 250 0.17 -23.37 11.38
CA ASP A 250 0.38 -23.57 12.82
C ASP A 250 -0.79 -22.95 13.60
N THR A 251 -1.56 -23.78 14.31
CA THR A 251 -2.91 -23.44 14.81
C THR A 251 -3.05 -23.49 16.34
N GLY A 252 -1.94 -23.71 17.06
CA GLY A 252 -1.96 -23.77 18.53
C GLY A 252 -2.00 -22.40 19.21
N PRO A 253 -2.58 -22.30 20.43
CA PRO A 253 -2.76 -21.04 21.18
C PRO A 253 -1.47 -20.37 21.66
N HIS A 254 -0.31 -21.04 21.57
CA HIS A 254 0.98 -20.56 22.08
C HIS A 254 2.18 -21.01 21.23
N ASN A 255 2.08 -20.94 19.90
CA ASN A 255 3.11 -21.47 19.01
C ASN A 255 4.02 -20.37 18.44
N GLN A 256 5.29 -20.71 18.25
CA GLN A 256 6.32 -19.82 17.69
C GLN A 256 6.87 -20.44 16.40
N ALA A 257 6.70 -19.74 15.27
CA ALA A 257 7.33 -20.06 14.01
C ALA A 257 8.45 -19.05 13.73
N THR A 258 9.69 -19.52 13.76
CA THR A 258 10.89 -18.71 13.53
C THR A 258 11.64 -19.21 12.30
N ASP A 259 11.92 -18.28 11.38
CA ASP A 259 12.81 -18.36 10.22
C ASP A 259 12.36 -19.18 9.00
N ASN A 260 12.17 -18.47 7.88
CA ASN A 260 12.16 -19.05 6.54
C ASN A 260 12.81 -18.07 5.55
N SER A 261 14.08 -18.30 5.24
CA SER A 261 14.95 -17.35 4.53
C SER A 261 15.08 -17.57 3.02
N ASP A 262 14.27 -18.45 2.41
CA ASP A 262 14.43 -18.82 1.00
C ASP A 262 13.70 -17.85 0.04
N LEU A 263 14.34 -17.55 -1.09
CA LEU A 263 13.87 -16.72 -2.21
C LEU A 263 12.55 -17.19 -2.84
N HIS A 264 12.15 -18.44 -2.59
CA HIS A 264 10.99 -19.07 -3.22
C HIS A 264 9.92 -19.56 -2.24
N ASN A 265 10.14 -19.42 -0.93
CA ASN A 265 9.25 -20.01 0.05
C ASN A 265 8.13 -19.05 0.49
N ARG A 266 6.95 -19.61 0.80
CA ARG A 266 5.71 -18.90 1.10
C ARG A 266 5.27 -19.28 2.51
N ALA A 267 5.50 -18.42 3.49
CA ALA A 267 4.82 -18.53 4.77
C ALA A 267 3.41 -17.91 4.63
N MET A 268 2.36 -18.68 4.85
CA MET A 268 0.96 -18.21 4.84
C MET A 268 0.34 -18.37 6.23
N GLY A 269 0.21 -17.26 6.96
CA GLY A 269 -0.71 -17.13 8.09
C GLY A 269 -0.23 -17.71 9.44
N ASN A 270 -0.51 -16.94 10.51
CA ASN A 270 -0.47 -17.36 11.90
C ASN A 270 -1.80 -16.93 12.54
N THR A 271 -2.58 -17.85 13.12
CA THR A 271 -4.02 -17.67 13.40
C THR A 271 -4.42 -17.69 14.88
N GLY A 272 -3.47 -17.62 15.83
CA GLY A 272 -3.78 -17.62 17.27
C GLY A 272 -4.01 -16.22 17.86
N PRO A 273 -4.95 -16.05 18.83
CA PRO A 273 -5.30 -14.75 19.44
C PRO A 273 -4.19 -14.13 20.33
N HIS A 274 -3.11 -14.87 20.58
CA HIS A 274 -1.93 -14.42 21.33
C HIS A 274 -0.62 -14.58 20.53
N ASN A 275 -0.71 -14.80 19.22
CA ASN A 275 0.45 -15.09 18.40
C ASN A 275 1.05 -13.80 17.79
N GLN A 276 2.37 -13.68 17.86
CA GLN A 276 3.12 -12.64 17.16
C GLN A 276 3.39 -13.13 15.73
N ALA A 277 2.93 -12.38 14.72
CA ALA A 277 3.19 -12.70 13.32
C ALA A 277 4.65 -12.38 12.98
N THR A 278 5.53 -13.38 13.05
CA THR A 278 6.87 -13.30 12.46
C THR A 278 6.86 -13.88 11.04
N GLY A 279 6.53 -13.04 10.06
CA GLY A 279 7.23 -12.96 8.78
C GLY A 279 6.83 -13.90 7.63
N ASN A 280 6.39 -13.30 6.52
CA ASN A 280 6.89 -13.67 5.19
C ASN A 280 8.15 -12.82 4.93
N THR A 281 9.33 -13.36 5.24
CA THR A 281 10.61 -12.60 5.21
C THR A 281 11.32 -12.66 3.84
N GLY A 282 10.65 -13.21 2.83
CA GLY A 282 11.15 -13.26 1.47
C GLY A 282 11.56 -11.85 1.01
N PRO A 283 12.68 -11.70 0.28
CA PRO A 283 13.23 -10.39 -0.06
C PRO A 283 12.24 -9.46 -0.79
N ARG A 284 11.23 -10.02 -1.48
CA ARG A 284 10.15 -9.26 -2.11
C ARG A 284 9.22 -8.53 -1.13
N ASN A 285 9.09 -9.01 0.10
CA ASN A 285 8.19 -8.48 1.14
C ASN A 285 8.89 -7.57 2.16
N ARG A 286 10.20 -7.32 2.00
CA ARG A 286 10.94 -6.34 2.81
C ARG A 286 10.82 -4.90 2.28
N ALA A 287 10.14 -4.72 1.14
CA ALA A 287 10.15 -3.46 0.41
C ALA A 287 9.23 -2.38 1.01
N ALA A 288 8.21 -2.70 1.80
CA ALA A 288 7.36 -1.69 2.43
C ALA A 288 6.79 -2.16 3.78
N PHE A 289 6.76 -1.26 4.77
CA PHE A 289 6.27 -1.56 6.12
C PHE A 289 5.97 -0.28 6.90
N ASP A 290 5.21 -0.43 8.00
CA ASP A 290 4.93 0.67 8.92
C ASP A 290 6.10 0.88 9.89
N THR A 291 6.55 2.12 10.06
CA THR A 291 7.64 2.46 10.99
C THR A 291 7.12 2.64 12.42
N GLY A 292 5.87 3.07 12.55
CA GLY A 292 5.25 3.42 13.83
C GLY A 292 4.27 4.59 13.70
N PRO A 293 4.04 5.36 14.79
CA PRO A 293 3.12 6.47 14.75
C PRO A 293 3.65 7.61 13.86
N GLY A 294 2.85 8.01 12.87
CA GLY A 294 3.01 9.27 12.16
C GLY A 294 2.34 10.38 12.97
N ASN A 295 1.19 10.86 12.50
CA ASN A 295 0.39 11.85 13.21
C ASN A 295 -0.50 11.27 14.32
N ALA A 296 -0.67 9.95 14.44
CA ALA A 296 -1.67 9.36 15.34
C ALA A 296 -1.54 9.80 16.81
N LEU A 297 -0.31 9.77 17.36
CA LEU A 297 -0.07 10.22 18.74
C LEU A 297 -0.07 11.76 18.85
N LEU A 298 0.34 12.47 17.80
CA LEU A 298 0.28 13.93 17.73
C LEU A 298 -1.16 14.44 17.78
N ASP A 299 -2.04 13.84 16.97
CA ASP A 299 -3.47 14.14 16.92
C ASP A 299 -4.15 13.82 18.25
N ALA A 300 -3.85 12.64 18.82
CA ALA A 300 -4.38 12.24 20.14
C ALA A 300 -3.94 13.20 21.26
N ALA A 301 -2.68 13.66 21.24
CA ALA A 301 -2.19 14.65 22.18
C ALA A 301 -2.82 16.03 21.97
N ALA A 302 -2.97 16.48 20.72
CA ALA A 302 -3.60 17.76 20.39
C ALA A 302 -5.06 17.79 20.85
N GLU A 303 -5.81 16.70 20.63
CA GLU A 303 -7.19 16.58 21.07
C GLU A 303 -7.27 16.60 22.61
N MET A 304 -6.40 15.85 23.28
CA MET A 304 -6.34 15.84 24.75
C MET A 304 -6.00 17.21 25.35
N LEU A 305 -5.08 17.96 24.74
CA LEU A 305 -4.55 19.21 25.29
C LEU A 305 -5.41 20.42 24.95
N THR A 306 -6.00 20.47 23.77
CA THR A 306 -6.66 21.68 23.24
C THR A 306 -8.04 21.43 22.64
N GLY A 307 -8.50 20.18 22.56
CA GLY A 307 -9.75 19.80 21.87
C GLY A 307 -9.70 19.99 20.35
N GLN A 308 -8.50 20.22 19.77
CA GLN A 308 -8.31 20.36 18.33
C GLN A 308 -7.88 19.03 17.73
N ARG A 309 -8.23 18.78 16.46
CA ARG A 309 -7.91 17.50 15.80
C ARG A 309 -6.40 17.27 15.57
N PHE A 310 -5.61 18.33 15.51
CA PHE A 310 -4.17 18.29 15.26
C PHE A 310 -3.47 19.57 15.75
N ASP A 311 -2.14 19.53 15.92
CA ASP A 311 -1.30 20.69 16.25
C ASP A 311 -1.07 21.57 15.02
N LYS A 312 -1.88 22.61 14.87
CA LYS A 312 -1.85 23.48 13.68
C LYS A 312 -0.51 24.20 13.56
N GLY A 313 0.23 23.89 12.49
CA GLY A 313 1.54 24.46 12.24
C GLY A 313 2.63 23.98 13.20
N GLY A 314 2.39 22.89 13.94
CA GLY A 314 3.35 22.38 14.92
C GLY A 314 3.62 23.36 16.07
N ALA A 315 2.68 24.25 16.39
CA ALA A 315 2.91 25.38 17.30
C ALA A 315 3.18 24.92 18.73
N LEU A 316 2.47 23.89 19.21
CA LEU A 316 2.73 23.30 20.53
C LEU A 316 4.09 22.60 20.55
N ALA A 317 4.39 21.83 19.50
CA ALA A 317 5.68 21.14 19.37
C ALA A 317 6.87 22.13 19.38
N LEU A 318 6.76 23.23 18.63
CA LEU A 318 7.82 24.24 18.51
C LEU A 318 8.03 25.06 19.80
N ALA A 319 7.02 25.13 20.66
CA ALA A 319 7.11 25.80 21.95
C ALA A 319 7.68 24.90 23.07
N GLY A 320 7.77 23.59 22.83
CA GLY A 320 8.19 22.60 23.81
C GLY A 320 9.66 22.23 23.73
N THR A 321 10.12 21.50 24.75
CA THR A 321 11.42 20.84 24.77
C THR A 321 11.23 19.33 24.85
N VAL A 322 12.02 18.58 24.07
CA VAL A 322 11.99 17.11 24.11
C VAL A 322 12.35 16.60 25.51
N ARG A 323 11.46 15.82 26.10
CA ARG A 323 11.65 15.14 27.38
C ARG A 323 12.28 13.77 27.16
N LYS A 324 13.58 13.67 27.46
CA LYS A 324 14.36 12.44 27.21
C LYS A 324 13.80 11.23 27.95
N ASP A 325 13.38 11.40 29.20
CA ASP A 325 12.80 10.32 30.01
C ASP A 325 11.51 9.74 29.40
N LEU A 326 10.64 10.60 28.87
CA LEU A 326 9.46 10.16 28.14
C LEU A 326 9.81 9.57 26.76
N LEU A 327 10.74 10.17 26.03
CA LEU A 327 11.18 9.66 24.72
C LEU A 327 11.76 8.25 24.84
N ASP A 328 12.69 8.04 25.78
CA ASP A 328 13.32 6.74 26.03
C ASP A 328 12.25 5.69 26.36
N LEU A 329 11.31 6.00 27.26
CA LEU A 329 10.21 5.11 27.62
C LEU A 329 9.33 4.74 26.41
N LEU A 330 9.01 5.70 25.55
CA LEU A 330 8.19 5.44 24.37
C LEU A 330 8.92 4.57 23.35
N LEU A 331 10.23 4.78 23.15
CA LEU A 331 11.08 4.00 22.25
C LEU A 331 11.29 2.54 22.72
N GLU A 332 11.00 2.21 23.98
CA GLU A 332 11.08 0.83 24.48
C GLU A 332 9.99 -0.09 23.90
N ASP A 333 8.97 0.45 23.24
CA ASP A 333 7.89 -0.32 22.64
C ASP A 333 8.44 -1.46 21.76
N PRO A 334 8.07 -2.73 22.02
CA PRO A 334 8.58 -3.87 21.26
C PRO A 334 8.33 -3.77 19.75
N TYR A 335 7.30 -3.03 19.32
CA TYR A 335 6.96 -2.86 17.91
C TYR A 335 8.12 -2.33 17.06
N TYR A 336 8.88 -1.36 17.58
CA TYR A 336 9.97 -0.74 16.82
C TYR A 336 11.09 -1.74 16.50
N ARG A 337 11.28 -2.74 17.36
CA ARG A 337 12.29 -3.80 17.21
C ARG A 337 11.84 -4.96 16.31
N LEU A 338 10.58 -4.99 15.87
CA LEU A 338 10.11 -6.03 14.96
C LEU A 338 10.80 -5.90 13.59
N PRO A 339 11.24 -7.01 12.98
CA PRO A 339 11.75 -7.01 11.62
C PRO A 339 10.61 -6.78 10.61
N ALA A 340 10.94 -6.25 9.43
CA ALA A 340 10.00 -6.22 8.31
C ALA A 340 9.74 -7.65 7.76
N PRO A 341 8.55 -7.94 7.21
CA PRO A 341 7.38 -7.05 7.12
C PRO A 341 6.68 -6.86 8.47
N LYS A 342 6.26 -5.63 8.76
CA LYS A 342 5.47 -5.28 9.95
C LYS A 342 4.43 -4.21 9.62
N SER A 343 3.29 -4.24 10.33
CA SER A 343 2.22 -3.25 10.20
C SER A 343 1.59 -2.96 11.56
N THR A 344 0.98 -1.79 11.70
CA THR A 344 0.35 -1.30 12.94
C THR A 344 -0.74 -0.29 12.62
N GLY A 345 -1.49 0.13 13.63
CA GLY A 345 -2.59 1.05 13.48
C GLY A 345 -2.87 1.85 14.74
N LYS A 346 -3.98 2.60 14.69
CA LYS A 346 -4.46 3.40 15.83
C LYS A 346 -4.97 2.50 16.97
N GLU A 347 -5.19 1.21 16.73
CA GLU A 347 -5.49 0.23 17.78
C GLU A 347 -4.32 0.03 18.76
N HIS A 348 -3.08 0.23 18.32
CA HIS A 348 -1.89 0.20 19.19
C HIS A 348 -1.47 1.61 19.62
N PHE A 349 -1.19 2.50 18.66
CA PHE A 349 -0.75 3.86 18.92
C PHE A 349 -1.94 4.83 19.10
N ASN A 350 -2.57 4.78 20.27
CA ASN A 350 -3.72 5.63 20.65
C ASN A 350 -3.51 6.42 21.95
N ILE A 351 -4.56 7.16 22.33
CA ILE A 351 -4.61 7.90 23.59
C ILE A 351 -4.45 7.02 24.84
N GLY A 352 -4.86 5.75 24.80
CA GLY A 352 -4.66 4.80 25.90
C GLY A 352 -3.19 4.48 26.09
N TYR A 353 -2.48 4.19 25.00
CA TYR A 353 -1.02 4.05 24.97
C TYR A 353 -0.33 5.29 25.55
N LEU A 354 -0.72 6.49 25.10
CA LEU A 354 -0.13 7.75 25.57
C LEU A 354 -0.33 7.98 27.08
N LYS A 355 -1.55 7.75 27.59
CA LYS A 355 -1.87 7.89 29.01
C LYS A 355 -1.09 6.92 29.87
N ALA A 356 -0.87 5.69 29.40
CA ALA A 356 -0.07 4.69 30.10
C ALA A 356 1.41 5.08 30.20
N ALA A 357 1.99 5.68 29.15
CA ALA A 357 3.34 6.21 29.19
C ALA A 357 3.47 7.42 30.14
N LEU A 358 2.53 8.37 30.05
CA LEU A 358 2.53 9.57 30.90
C LEU A 358 2.39 9.25 32.40
N ALA A 359 1.73 8.16 32.78
CA ALA A 359 1.61 7.74 34.17
C ALA A 359 2.92 7.22 34.80
N GLN A 360 3.95 6.95 33.98
CA GLN A 360 5.23 6.38 34.42
C GLN A 360 6.34 7.42 34.57
N VAL A 361 6.09 8.67 34.15
CA VAL A 361 7.06 9.76 34.22
C VAL A 361 6.54 10.90 35.10
N PRO A 362 7.42 11.77 35.63
CA PRO A 362 7.00 13.02 36.26
C PRO A 362 6.18 13.87 35.28
N GLU A 363 5.35 14.77 35.82
CA GLU A 363 4.46 15.64 35.03
C GLU A 363 5.18 16.27 33.81
N VAL A 364 4.50 16.21 32.67
CA VAL A 364 4.98 16.69 31.37
C VAL A 364 4.05 17.79 30.90
N THR A 365 4.60 18.95 30.54
CA THR A 365 3.80 20.05 30.01
C THR A 365 3.25 19.71 28.63
N GLY A 366 2.14 20.32 28.22
CA GLY A 366 1.56 20.10 26.88
C GLY A 366 2.55 20.34 25.73
N PRO A 367 3.29 21.47 25.72
CA PRO A 367 4.34 21.71 24.72
C PRO A 367 5.45 20.64 24.75
N ASP A 368 5.97 20.28 25.92
CA ASP A 368 7.04 19.27 26.02
C ASP A 368 6.57 17.89 25.56
N LEU A 369 5.32 17.52 25.85
CA LEU A 369 4.70 16.30 25.35
C LEU A 369 4.67 16.29 23.83
N MET A 370 4.19 17.37 23.21
CA MET A 370 4.09 17.45 21.76
C MET A 370 5.48 17.42 21.09
N ALA A 371 6.45 18.17 21.64
CA ALA A 371 7.84 18.14 21.15
C ALA A 371 8.44 16.73 21.24
N THR A 372 8.17 16.01 22.32
CA THR A 372 8.65 14.64 22.53
C THR A 372 8.04 13.64 21.56
N LEU A 373 6.73 13.75 21.29
CA LEU A 373 6.05 12.89 20.32
C LEU A 373 6.51 13.16 18.88
N VAL A 374 6.78 14.41 18.53
CA VAL A 374 7.39 14.76 17.24
C VAL A 374 8.77 14.10 17.10
N GLU A 375 9.60 14.15 18.14
CA GLU A 375 10.91 13.50 18.12
C GLU A 375 10.80 11.97 18.04
N LEU A 376 9.85 11.35 18.75
CA LEU A 376 9.58 9.91 18.66
C LEU A 376 9.29 9.49 17.21
N THR A 377 8.39 10.20 16.52
CA THR A 377 8.07 9.91 15.10
C THR A 377 9.31 10.09 14.23
N ALA A 378 10.10 11.15 14.45
CA ALA A 378 11.30 11.40 13.65
C ALA A 378 12.36 10.30 13.81
N VAL A 379 12.65 9.88 15.05
CA VAL A 379 13.66 8.84 15.35
C VAL A 379 13.21 7.48 14.80
N THR A 380 11.95 7.09 15.03
CA THR A 380 11.44 5.79 14.56
C THR A 380 11.38 5.68 13.04
N ILE A 381 11.09 6.78 12.33
CA ILE A 381 11.21 6.83 10.86
C ILE A 381 12.69 6.78 10.44
N ALA A 382 13.57 7.51 11.12
CA ALA A 382 14.97 7.57 10.75
C ALA A 382 15.68 6.22 10.88
N ASP A 383 15.43 5.51 11.98
CA ASP A 383 15.94 4.16 12.21
C ASP A 383 15.51 3.19 11.10
N ALA A 384 14.32 3.40 10.50
CA ALA A 384 13.80 2.56 9.42
C ALA A 384 14.36 2.89 8.03
N CYS A 385 14.88 4.10 7.80
CA CYS A 385 15.32 4.57 6.47
C CYS A 385 16.84 4.44 6.22
N ALA A 386 17.62 4.12 7.26
CA ALA A 386 19.06 3.81 7.29
C ALA A 386 19.89 4.20 6.03
N GLY A 387 20.29 5.48 5.94
CA GLY A 387 21.32 5.94 5.00
C GLY A 387 20.87 6.27 3.59
N HIS A 388 19.59 6.11 3.28
CA HIS A 388 19.01 6.56 2.01
C HIS A 388 18.44 7.96 2.12
N ARG A 389 18.40 8.66 0.99
CA ARG A 389 17.59 9.87 0.86
C ARG A 389 16.10 9.47 0.90
N VAL A 390 15.31 10.29 1.59
CA VAL A 390 13.89 10.03 1.86
C VAL A 390 13.04 11.06 1.13
N VAL A 391 12.00 10.60 0.45
CA VAL A 391 10.99 11.43 -0.20
C VAL A 391 9.68 11.31 0.57
N ALA A 392 9.35 12.35 1.33
CA ALA A 392 8.16 12.40 2.18
C ALA A 392 6.92 12.89 1.43
N SER A 393 5.77 12.27 1.71
CA SER A 393 4.43 12.67 1.27
C SER A 393 3.41 12.50 2.40
N GLY A 394 2.15 12.88 2.14
CA GLY A 394 1.05 12.76 3.10
C GLY A 394 0.95 13.94 4.08
N GLY A 395 -0.10 13.92 4.89
CA GLY A 395 -0.49 15.09 5.69
C GLY A 395 0.54 15.58 6.71
N GLY A 396 1.41 14.69 7.20
CA GLY A 396 2.49 15.06 8.13
C GLY A 396 3.54 16.02 7.54
N VAL A 397 3.67 16.10 6.21
CA VAL A 397 4.56 17.07 5.54
C VAL A 397 4.15 18.53 5.85
N ARG A 398 2.87 18.77 6.18
CA ARG A 398 2.38 20.10 6.57
C ARG A 398 2.76 20.51 8.00
N ASN A 399 3.32 19.60 8.80
CA ASN A 399 3.77 19.92 10.15
C ASN A 399 5.25 20.35 10.13
N PRO A 400 5.57 21.65 10.24
CA PRO A 400 6.94 22.14 10.15
C PRO A 400 7.82 21.65 11.31
N ALA A 401 7.24 21.41 12.49
CA ALA A 401 7.98 20.84 13.62
C ALA A 401 8.46 19.42 13.31
N LEU A 402 7.58 18.61 12.71
CA LEU A 402 7.89 17.24 12.31
C LEU A 402 8.91 17.20 11.17
N MET A 403 8.74 18.02 10.13
CA MET A 403 9.71 18.08 9.04
C MET A 403 11.09 18.56 9.52
N ALA A 404 11.14 19.53 10.45
CA ALA A 404 12.38 19.96 11.06
C ALA A 404 13.03 18.88 11.95
N ALA A 405 12.23 18.03 12.60
CA ALA A 405 12.73 16.90 13.37
C ALA A 405 13.30 15.78 12.48
N LEU A 406 12.58 15.41 11.43
CA LEU A 406 13.05 14.44 10.44
C LEU A 406 14.35 14.88 9.78
N ALA A 407 14.46 16.15 9.38
CA ALA A 407 15.65 16.70 8.74
C ALA A 407 16.90 16.74 9.65
N ARG A 408 16.76 16.56 10.98
CA ARG A 408 17.93 16.37 11.87
C ARG A 408 18.55 14.99 11.75
N HIS A 409 17.76 13.99 11.34
CA HIS A 409 18.16 12.59 11.32
C HIS A 409 18.31 12.03 9.91
N LEU A 410 17.72 12.68 8.89
CA LEU A 410 17.61 12.16 7.53
C LEU A 410 17.96 13.21 6.47
N ASP A 411 18.52 12.75 5.35
CA ASP A 411 18.45 13.48 4.08
C ASP A 411 17.03 13.35 3.52
N ILE A 412 16.20 14.36 3.75
CA ILE A 412 14.77 14.32 3.45
C ILE A 412 14.37 15.46 2.52
N VAL A 413 13.60 15.11 1.50
CA VAL A 413 12.90 16.04 0.60
C VAL A 413 11.42 15.69 0.57
N THR A 414 10.56 16.60 0.14
CA THR A 414 9.13 16.30 -0.06
C THR A 414 8.87 15.87 -1.49
N SER A 415 7.79 15.13 -1.72
CA SER A 415 7.35 14.82 -3.08
C SER A 415 7.03 16.10 -3.87
N ASP A 416 6.57 17.16 -3.20
CA ASP A 416 6.31 18.47 -3.81
C ASP A 416 7.57 19.05 -4.46
N ALA A 417 8.72 18.94 -3.77
CA ALA A 417 10.01 19.40 -4.29
C ALA A 417 10.47 18.62 -5.54
N LEU A 418 9.95 17.40 -5.73
CA LEU A 418 10.20 16.55 -6.90
C LEU A 418 9.08 16.64 -7.95
N GLY A 419 8.12 17.55 -7.78
CA GLY A 419 7.07 17.85 -8.75
C GLY A 419 5.76 17.07 -8.56
N ILE A 420 5.63 16.21 -7.54
CA ILE A 420 4.37 15.53 -7.22
C ILE A 420 3.80 16.08 -5.91
N PRO A 421 2.69 16.84 -5.95
CA PRO A 421 2.08 17.37 -4.74
C PRO A 421 1.79 16.29 -3.69
N SER A 422 2.24 16.49 -2.45
CA SER A 422 2.11 15.51 -1.37
C SER A 422 0.67 15.07 -1.13
N ASP A 423 -0.27 16.00 -1.30
CA ASP A 423 -1.70 15.79 -1.08
C ASP A 423 -2.40 15.11 -2.28
N ALA A 424 -1.79 15.13 -3.46
CA ALA A 424 -2.37 14.56 -4.68
C ALA A 424 -1.65 13.29 -5.18
N LYS A 425 -0.61 12.83 -4.46
CA LYS A 425 0.21 11.68 -4.88
C LYS A 425 -0.63 10.43 -5.14
N GLU A 426 -1.64 10.15 -4.32
CA GLU A 426 -2.51 8.98 -4.52
C GLU A 426 -3.45 9.13 -5.75
N ALA A 427 -3.90 10.35 -6.04
CA ALA A 427 -4.66 10.64 -7.25
C ALA A 427 -3.78 10.48 -8.51
N TYR A 428 -2.51 10.91 -8.46
CA TYR A 428 -1.53 10.66 -9.53
C TYR A 428 -1.19 9.18 -9.69
N LEU A 429 -1.05 8.42 -8.59
CA LEU A 429 -0.96 6.96 -8.63
C LEU A 429 -2.17 6.35 -9.33
N THR A 430 -3.38 6.80 -9.00
CA THR A 430 -4.62 6.32 -9.61
C THR A 430 -4.64 6.61 -11.11
N ALA A 431 -4.20 7.80 -11.52
CA ALA A 431 -4.04 8.15 -12.93
C ALA A 431 -3.00 7.25 -13.64
N LEU A 432 -1.87 6.95 -13.00
CA LEU A 432 -0.87 6.02 -13.53
C LEU A 432 -1.46 4.61 -13.71
N LEU A 433 -2.18 4.08 -12.73
CA LEU A 433 -2.84 2.78 -12.82
C LEU A 433 -3.86 2.75 -13.98
N GLY A 434 -4.62 3.83 -14.13
CA GLY A 434 -5.51 4.04 -15.27
C GLY A 434 -4.77 3.98 -16.60
N PHE A 435 -3.68 4.73 -16.73
CA PHE A 435 -2.85 4.72 -17.93
C PHE A 435 -2.33 3.31 -18.26
N LEU A 436 -1.82 2.59 -17.27
CA LEU A 436 -1.32 1.23 -17.45
C LEU A 436 -2.42 0.32 -17.99
N THR A 437 -3.60 0.31 -17.37
CA THR A 437 -4.73 -0.51 -17.83
C THR A 437 -5.24 -0.10 -19.20
N TRP A 438 -5.37 1.20 -19.46
CA TRP A 438 -5.82 1.73 -20.74
C TRP A 438 -4.92 1.29 -21.90
N HIS A 439 -3.61 1.25 -21.66
CA HIS A 439 -2.60 0.82 -22.63
C HIS A 439 -2.25 -0.67 -22.54
N GLY A 440 -2.99 -1.47 -21.78
CA GLY A 440 -2.75 -2.92 -21.68
C GLY A 440 -1.40 -3.29 -21.05
N ILE A 441 -0.85 -2.43 -20.18
CA ILE A 441 0.40 -2.62 -19.46
C ILE A 441 0.11 -3.25 -18.09
N ALA A 442 0.71 -4.40 -17.83
CA ALA A 442 0.58 -5.07 -16.54
C ALA A 442 1.26 -4.28 -15.42
N ALA A 443 0.56 -4.10 -14.30
CA ALA A 443 1.06 -3.54 -13.07
C ALA A 443 1.53 -4.66 -12.13
N ASP A 444 2.57 -4.38 -11.35
CA ASP A 444 3.02 -5.23 -10.24
C ASP A 444 3.19 -4.33 -9.00
N PRO A 445 2.16 -4.16 -8.17
CA PRO A 445 2.25 -3.38 -6.94
C PRO A 445 3.02 -4.10 -5.83
N ARG A 446 3.44 -5.37 -6.02
CA ARG A 446 4.14 -6.21 -5.02
C ARG A 446 3.36 -6.46 -3.73
N THR A 447 2.06 -6.67 -3.85
CA THR A 447 1.13 -6.97 -2.76
C THR A 447 1.06 -8.46 -2.39
N GLY A 448 1.89 -9.31 -3.00
CA GLY A 448 1.87 -10.77 -2.82
C GLY A 448 1.18 -11.57 -3.95
N ALA A 449 0.64 -10.89 -4.96
CA ALA A 449 -0.05 -11.55 -6.07
C ALA A 449 0.88 -12.39 -6.99
N ASP A 450 0.35 -13.42 -7.66
CA ASP A 450 1.11 -14.29 -8.58
C ASP A 450 1.46 -13.57 -9.92
N GLY A 451 2.49 -12.71 -9.90
CA GLY A 451 3.03 -11.98 -11.05
C GLY A 451 2.42 -10.59 -11.38
N PRO A 452 2.79 -9.97 -12.51
CA PRO A 452 2.16 -8.73 -12.98
C PRO A 452 0.80 -8.98 -13.67
N ARG A 453 -0.13 -8.02 -13.58
CA ARG A 453 -1.43 -8.07 -14.29
C ARG A 453 -2.03 -6.68 -14.55
N LEU A 454 -2.92 -6.54 -15.53
CA LEU A 454 -3.75 -5.33 -15.64
C LEU A 454 -4.62 -5.20 -14.39
N LEU A 455 -4.86 -3.99 -13.93
CA LEU A 455 -5.71 -3.77 -12.77
C LEU A 455 -7.02 -3.09 -13.21
N GLY A 456 -8.09 -3.32 -12.46
CA GLY A 456 -9.36 -2.67 -12.71
C GLY A 456 -10.23 -3.24 -13.83
N SER A 457 -11.35 -2.56 -14.01
CA SER A 457 -12.46 -2.86 -14.90
C SER A 457 -12.84 -1.60 -15.67
N ILE A 458 -13.30 -1.75 -16.92
CA ILE A 458 -13.65 -0.61 -17.79
C ILE A 458 -15.16 -0.46 -17.87
N THR A 459 -15.66 0.72 -17.49
CA THR A 459 -17.01 1.20 -17.84
C THR A 459 -16.90 2.06 -19.11
N PRO A 460 -17.55 1.68 -20.22
CA PRO A 460 -17.57 2.51 -21.43
C PRO A 460 -18.15 3.90 -21.16
N GLY A 461 -17.62 4.89 -21.89
CA GLY A 461 -18.23 6.22 -21.95
C GLY A 461 -19.40 6.28 -22.93
N ARG A 462 -19.72 7.48 -23.40
CA ARG A 462 -20.83 7.72 -24.34
C ARG A 462 -20.57 7.17 -25.74
N ASP A 463 -19.32 7.25 -26.18
CA ASP A 463 -18.90 6.83 -27.51
C ASP A 463 -18.46 5.36 -27.54
N PRO A 464 -18.48 4.69 -28.71
CA PRO A 464 -17.96 3.34 -28.85
C PRO A 464 -16.55 3.20 -28.27
N LEU A 465 -16.35 2.25 -27.35
CA LEU A 465 -15.08 2.04 -26.68
C LEU A 465 -13.97 1.70 -27.69
N ARG A 466 -12.99 2.59 -27.81
CA ARG A 466 -11.79 2.42 -28.64
C ARG A 466 -10.55 2.51 -27.76
N MET A 467 -9.99 1.34 -27.43
CA MET A 467 -8.75 1.27 -26.68
C MET A 467 -7.53 1.48 -27.60
N PRO A 468 -6.44 2.08 -27.10
CA PRO A 468 -5.18 2.15 -27.83
C PRO A 468 -4.60 0.75 -28.04
N ALA A 469 -3.69 0.62 -29.01
CA ALA A 469 -2.94 -0.62 -29.17
C ALA A 469 -2.16 -0.95 -27.87
N PRO A 470 -2.24 -2.18 -27.35
CA PRO A 470 -1.53 -2.55 -26.13
C PRO A 470 -0.03 -2.33 -26.26
N ALA A 471 0.62 -1.78 -25.23
CA ALA A 471 2.07 -1.74 -25.17
C ALA A 471 2.61 -3.15 -24.95
N THR A 472 3.70 -3.49 -25.66
CA THR A 472 4.40 -4.76 -25.48
C THR A 472 5.64 -4.63 -24.58
N THR A 473 5.99 -3.41 -24.18
CA THR A 473 7.18 -3.12 -23.38
C THR A 473 6.87 -3.19 -21.89
N THR A 474 7.80 -3.77 -21.12
CA THR A 474 7.80 -3.61 -19.67
C THR A 474 8.22 -2.20 -19.28
N VAL A 475 7.39 -1.50 -18.52
CA VAL A 475 7.74 -0.22 -17.90
C VAL A 475 8.76 -0.44 -16.77
N ARG A 476 9.84 0.33 -16.79
CA ARG A 476 10.92 0.26 -15.78
C ARG A 476 11.08 1.52 -14.96
N GLN A 477 10.55 2.64 -15.44
CA GLN A 477 10.73 3.93 -14.78
C GLN A 477 9.53 4.84 -15.02
N LEU A 478 9.23 5.65 -14.01
CA LEU A 478 8.37 6.82 -14.08
C LEU A 478 9.26 8.06 -13.93
N ARG A 479 9.22 8.96 -14.90
CA ARG A 479 9.89 10.25 -14.84
C ARG A 479 8.85 11.35 -14.73
N VAL A 480 8.93 12.13 -13.66
CA VAL A 480 8.12 13.33 -13.49
C VAL A 480 8.79 14.47 -14.26
N VAL A 481 8.03 15.14 -15.12
CA VAL A 481 8.51 16.26 -15.95
C VAL A 481 7.57 17.45 -15.80
N ALA A 482 8.08 18.67 -15.98
CA ALA A 482 7.25 19.87 -15.85
C ALA A 482 6.17 19.97 -16.95
N THR A 483 6.51 19.58 -18.18
CA THR A 483 5.58 19.53 -19.32
C THR A 483 5.99 18.39 -20.25
N LEU A 484 5.02 17.76 -20.92
CA LEU A 484 5.30 16.87 -22.04
C LEU A 484 5.48 17.73 -23.29
N GLY A 485 6.74 17.87 -23.74
CA GLY A 485 7.04 18.56 -25.00
C GLY A 485 6.21 17.96 -26.15
N GLY A 486 5.51 18.84 -26.87
CA GLY A 486 4.67 18.47 -28.00
C GLY A 486 5.50 17.75 -29.07
N SER A 487 5.02 16.58 -29.51
CA SER A 487 5.43 16.09 -30.83
C SER A 487 5.06 17.19 -31.83
N LEU A 488 6.05 17.58 -32.64
CA LEU A 488 5.95 18.49 -33.78
C LEU A 488 4.56 18.43 -34.42
N ALA A 489 4.01 19.63 -34.64
CA ALA A 489 2.81 19.85 -35.43
C ALA A 489 2.79 18.93 -36.65
N ARG A 490 1.73 18.14 -36.80
CA ARG A 490 1.39 17.54 -38.09
C ARG A 490 1.01 18.71 -39.01
N SER A 491 1.96 19.15 -39.82
CA SER A 491 1.73 20.00 -41.00
C SER A 491 1.05 19.22 -42.10
#